data_AF-A0A812NLF0-F1
#
_entry.id   AF-A0A812NLF0-F1
#
_cell.length_a   1.000
_cell.length_b   1.000
_cell.length_c   1.000
_cell.angle_alpha   90.00
_cell.angle_beta   90.00
_cell.angle_gamma   90.00
#
_symmetry.space_group_name_H-M   'P 1'
#
loop_
_entity.id
_entity.type
_entity.pdbx_description
1 polymer ?
#
loop_
_entity_poly.entity_id
_entity_poly.type
_entity_poly.pdbx_seq_one_letter_code
_entity_poly.pdbx_strand_id
1 'polypeptide(L)'
;MLKPLPAEVWYDGAGFERARLRYRFGKARRSHCAVPNWRLLREEPLRLYALISARSQVLPRILINVGAGDAQADDPLGLVLTEFARAGRPWTGVYFEAIPENCAKASSKLAETGAIHLECAYATPDTVVEAICQELGRQEVPGIDAVCQAAGVHIQSTSSSPDFAVPAGARVEVDAMSLDIDSYDCSVLREALRIVSPKFVSVEISAFPPPVVVSAEFHPIFQAKEKKNMSSEHAIRGGTKRDGFNGCSFSAAISMLWPHGLGLYRMAARDALFVRGDVAEEIGLSGKQGEPWQPADEFDCWRNVCADVALQENLINLTSVGVYGHLLPRIYEILQSKYGQQGRPTTVTVATPPPWPELPQVPLVRSRDAIRKSFGAEPTSFYQIFCLCSPSALRLPPQLARQTLGAPS
;
A
#
# COMPACT_ATOMS: atom_id res chain seq x y z
N MET A 1 3.53 -15.76 -22.23
CA MET A 1 2.29 -16.13 -21.51
C MET A 1 2.37 -17.58 -21.07
N LEU A 2 2.10 -17.86 -19.80
CA LEU A 2 1.94 -19.23 -19.31
C LEU A 2 0.63 -19.80 -19.86
N LYS A 3 0.63 -21.04 -20.35
CA LYS A 3 -0.63 -21.74 -20.68
C LYS A 3 -1.47 -21.84 -19.39
N PRO A 4 -2.78 -21.57 -19.40
CA PRO A 4 -3.61 -21.77 -18.21
C PRO A 4 -3.54 -23.23 -17.78
N LEU A 5 -3.55 -23.48 -16.46
CA LEU A 5 -3.70 -24.84 -15.96
C LEU A 5 -5.09 -25.37 -16.33
N PRO A 6 -5.22 -26.66 -16.67
CA PRO A 6 -6.53 -27.30 -16.77
C PRO A 6 -7.32 -27.08 -15.48
N ALA A 7 -8.64 -26.89 -15.58
CA ALA A 7 -9.49 -26.65 -14.41
C ALA A 7 -9.29 -27.78 -13.38
N GLU A 8 -9.12 -29.01 -13.86
CA GLU A 8 -8.93 -30.26 -13.10
C GLU A 8 -7.76 -30.17 -12.11
N VAL A 9 -6.78 -29.32 -12.39
CA VAL A 9 -5.62 -29.10 -11.51
C VAL A 9 -5.99 -28.33 -10.25
N TRP A 10 -7.19 -27.76 -10.11
CA TRP A 10 -7.53 -26.99 -8.92
C TRP A 10 -8.39 -27.75 -7.88
N TYR A 11 -8.89 -28.94 -8.23
CA TYR A 11 -9.91 -29.71 -7.48
C TYR A 11 -9.42 -30.48 -6.25
N ASP A 12 -8.12 -30.60 -6.03
CA ASP A 12 -7.55 -31.26 -4.85
C ASP A 12 -6.42 -30.43 -4.22
N GLY A 13 -6.05 -30.76 -2.98
CA GLY A 13 -5.00 -30.04 -2.26
C GLY A 13 -3.64 -30.07 -2.96
N ALA A 14 -3.31 -31.15 -3.66
CA ALA A 14 -2.08 -31.23 -4.45
C ALA A 14 -2.10 -30.30 -5.66
N GLY A 15 -3.28 -30.15 -6.25
CA GLY A 15 -3.58 -29.28 -7.35
C GLY A 15 -3.55 -27.80 -7.00
N PHE A 16 -4.15 -27.45 -5.87
CA PHE A 16 -3.98 -26.13 -5.27
C PHE A 16 -2.50 -25.81 -5.06
N GLU A 17 -1.72 -26.72 -4.48
CA GLU A 17 -0.28 -26.49 -4.30
C GLU A 17 0.44 -26.34 -5.65
N ARG A 18 0.10 -27.11 -6.69
CA ARG A 18 0.64 -26.91 -8.05
C ARG A 18 0.31 -25.52 -8.59
N ALA A 19 -0.92 -25.06 -8.39
CA ALA A 19 -1.37 -23.76 -8.86
C ALA A 19 -0.74 -22.60 -8.07
N ARG A 20 -0.69 -22.69 -6.73
CA ARG A 20 0.05 -21.79 -5.86
C ARG A 20 1.50 -21.72 -6.31
N LEU A 21 2.19 -22.85 -6.45
CA LEU A 21 3.59 -22.86 -6.90
C LEU A 21 3.79 -22.23 -8.30
N ARG A 22 2.80 -22.32 -9.19
CA ARG A 22 2.85 -21.76 -10.54
C ARG A 22 2.56 -20.25 -10.58
N TYR A 23 1.65 -19.78 -9.75
CA TYR A 23 1.12 -18.41 -9.83
C TYR A 23 1.50 -17.52 -8.65
N ARG A 24 2.09 -18.06 -7.59
CA ARG A 24 2.42 -17.31 -6.38
C ARG A 24 3.39 -16.18 -6.62
N PHE A 25 3.08 -15.08 -5.98
CA PHE A 25 4.06 -14.07 -5.60
C PHE A 25 4.54 -14.31 -4.16
N GLY A 26 5.84 -14.14 -3.95
CA GLY A 26 6.50 -14.40 -2.68
C GLY A 26 6.80 -15.88 -2.43
N LYS A 27 7.63 -16.12 -1.41
CA LYS A 27 8.07 -17.47 -1.01
C LYS A 27 8.03 -17.70 0.49
N ALA A 28 7.95 -16.63 1.29
CA ALA A 28 8.02 -16.74 2.73
C ALA A 28 6.65 -17.12 3.28
N ARG A 29 6.57 -18.31 3.89
CA ARG A 29 5.49 -18.65 4.80
C ARG A 29 5.67 -17.82 6.07
N ARG A 30 4.86 -16.78 6.22
CA ARG A 30 4.85 -15.93 7.41
C ARG A 30 3.58 -16.22 8.20
N SER A 31 3.72 -16.86 9.37
CA SER A 31 2.62 -17.08 10.32
C SER A 31 1.92 -15.78 10.75
N HIS A 32 2.57 -14.64 10.54
CA HIS A 32 2.09 -13.30 10.93
C HIS A 32 1.85 -12.38 9.74
N CYS A 33 1.64 -12.90 8.52
CA CYS A 33 1.29 -12.00 7.42
C CYS A 33 -0.15 -11.51 7.46
N ALA A 34 -1.09 -12.35 7.94
CA ALA A 34 -2.41 -11.91 8.35
C ALA A 34 -2.30 -11.23 9.72
N VAL A 35 -2.82 -10.02 9.83
CA VAL A 35 -2.93 -9.30 11.11
C VAL A 35 -4.33 -8.70 11.25
N PRO A 36 -4.79 -8.45 12.48
CA PRO A 36 -6.04 -7.71 12.69
C PRO A 36 -6.00 -6.33 12.01
N ASN A 37 -7.15 -5.86 11.51
CA ASN A 37 -7.22 -4.63 10.72
C ASN A 37 -6.66 -3.41 11.45
N TRP A 38 -7.03 -3.24 12.71
CA TRP A 38 -6.56 -2.14 13.55
C TRP A 38 -5.03 -2.10 13.66
N ARG A 39 -4.36 -3.27 13.63
CA ARG A 39 -2.90 -3.35 13.72
C ARG A 39 -2.25 -2.94 12.40
N LEU A 40 -2.83 -3.32 11.27
CA LEU A 40 -2.31 -2.92 9.96
C LEU A 40 -2.52 -1.43 9.70
N LEU A 41 -3.64 -0.85 10.11
CA LEU A 41 -3.90 0.57 9.91
C LEU A 41 -3.10 1.44 10.89
N ARG A 42 -2.91 0.98 12.14
CA ARG A 42 -2.35 1.84 13.19
C ARG A 42 -0.91 1.57 13.58
N GLU A 43 -0.51 0.29 13.69
CA GLU A 43 0.79 -0.04 14.27
C GLU A 43 1.87 -0.31 13.22
N GLU A 44 1.57 -1.11 12.20
CA GLU A 44 2.58 -1.53 11.22
C GLU A 44 3.14 -0.37 10.37
N PRO A 45 2.34 0.61 9.90
CA PRO A 45 2.83 1.79 9.21
C PRO A 45 3.77 2.61 10.10
N LEU A 46 3.33 2.94 11.32
CA LEU A 46 4.16 3.64 12.31
C LEU A 46 5.47 2.90 12.58
N ARG A 47 5.42 1.57 12.73
CA ARG A 47 6.60 0.73 12.94
C ARG A 47 7.55 0.80 11.75
N LEU A 48 7.05 0.62 10.52
CA LEU A 48 7.89 0.70 9.31
C LEU A 48 8.54 2.07 9.21
N TYR A 49 7.78 3.14 9.41
CA TYR A 49 8.31 4.50 9.39
C TYR A 49 9.36 4.75 10.46
N ALA A 50 9.14 4.29 11.69
CA ALA A 50 10.11 4.42 12.77
C ALA A 50 11.43 3.74 12.40
N LEU A 51 11.37 2.53 11.83
CA LEU A 51 12.55 1.79 11.40
C LEU A 51 13.26 2.48 10.22
N ILE A 52 12.51 2.93 9.22
CA ILE A 52 13.05 3.68 8.06
C ILE A 52 13.69 4.99 8.53
N SER A 53 13.06 5.70 9.46
CA SER A 53 13.54 6.98 9.98
C SER A 53 14.79 6.82 10.86
N ALA A 54 14.90 5.71 11.58
CA ALA A 54 16.05 5.42 12.42
C ALA A 54 17.29 5.04 11.61
N ARG A 55 17.13 4.46 10.41
CA ARG A 55 18.25 3.98 9.59
C ARG A 55 18.59 4.88 8.40
N SER A 56 17.60 5.58 7.84
CA SER A 56 17.85 6.54 6.77
C SER A 56 18.25 7.90 7.35
N GLN A 57 19.45 8.36 6.99
CA GLN A 57 19.90 9.74 7.23
C GLN A 57 19.41 10.71 6.14
N VAL A 58 18.68 10.23 5.14
CA VAL A 58 18.32 11.02 3.96
C VAL A 58 17.10 11.89 4.26
N LEU A 59 17.25 13.19 3.98
CA LEU A 59 16.20 14.20 3.87
C LEU A 59 16.19 14.70 2.40
N PRO A 60 15.04 15.08 1.83
CA PRO A 60 13.72 15.29 2.46
C PRO A 60 12.88 14.01 2.68
N ARG A 61 11.83 14.11 3.51
CA ARG A 61 10.84 13.05 3.73
C ARG A 61 9.56 13.33 2.96
N ILE A 62 9.19 12.44 2.05
CA ILE A 62 8.08 12.66 1.11
C ILE A 62 6.99 11.62 1.35
N LEU A 63 5.77 12.10 1.64
CA LEU A 63 4.58 11.26 1.80
C LEU A 63 3.56 11.55 0.71
N ILE A 64 2.89 10.50 0.22
CA ILE A 64 1.76 10.64 -0.72
C ILE A 64 0.57 9.90 -0.15
N ASN A 65 -0.56 10.57 0.01
CA ASN A 65 -1.78 9.91 0.49
C ASN A 65 -2.96 10.23 -0.42
N VAL A 66 -3.53 9.23 -1.08
CA VAL A 66 -4.67 9.42 -1.97
C VAL A 66 -5.90 8.76 -1.35
N GLY A 67 -6.92 9.57 -1.04
CA GLY A 67 -8.02 9.13 -0.18
C GLY A 67 -7.68 9.35 1.30
N ALA A 68 -7.23 10.55 1.64
CA ALA A 68 -6.73 10.86 2.98
C ALA A 68 -7.82 10.85 4.07
N GLY A 69 -9.10 10.84 3.68
CA GLY A 69 -10.20 11.01 4.60
C GLY A 69 -10.05 12.33 5.36
N ASP A 70 -10.19 12.26 6.68
CA ASP A 70 -9.96 13.40 7.57
C ASP A 70 -8.54 13.44 8.16
N ALA A 71 -7.61 12.64 7.63
CA ALA A 71 -6.24 12.49 8.10
C ALA A 71 -6.12 12.11 9.60
N GLN A 72 -7.11 11.39 10.13
CA GLN A 72 -7.11 10.91 11.52
C GLN A 72 -6.41 9.55 11.70
N ALA A 73 -6.61 8.94 12.88
CA ALA A 73 -5.98 7.72 13.31
C ALA A 73 -6.33 6.46 12.49
N ASP A 74 -7.39 6.53 11.69
CA ASP A 74 -7.78 5.43 10.82
C ASP A 74 -7.09 5.51 9.45
N ASP A 75 -6.44 6.63 9.15
CA ASP A 75 -5.52 6.78 8.02
C ASP A 75 -4.09 6.35 8.43
N PRO A 76 -3.53 5.31 7.79
CA PRO A 76 -2.17 4.83 8.03
C PRO A 76 -1.10 5.93 8.02
N LEU A 77 -1.26 6.96 7.18
CA LEU A 77 -0.30 8.04 7.04
C LEU A 77 -0.61 9.25 7.93
N GLY A 78 -1.89 9.54 8.19
CA GLY A 78 -2.32 10.55 9.15
C GLY A 78 -1.75 10.33 10.55
N LEU A 79 -1.65 9.06 10.99
CA LEU A 79 -0.97 8.69 12.23
C LEU A 79 0.53 9.00 12.20
N VAL A 80 1.19 8.63 11.11
CA VAL A 80 2.63 8.85 10.94
C VAL A 80 2.93 10.34 11.00
N LEU A 81 2.14 11.15 10.30
CA LEU A 81 2.27 12.59 10.38
C LEU A 81 2.06 13.11 11.78
N THR A 82 0.98 12.72 12.45
CA THR A 82 0.67 13.25 13.79
C THR A 82 1.78 12.92 14.79
N GLU A 83 2.28 11.68 14.79
CA GLU A 83 3.30 11.25 15.76
C GLU A 83 4.69 11.80 15.44
N PHE A 84 5.06 11.90 14.15
CA PHE A 84 6.38 12.38 13.77
C PHE A 84 6.49 13.89 13.56
N ALA A 85 5.41 14.59 13.22
CA ALA A 85 5.39 16.05 13.23
C ALA A 85 5.64 16.59 14.65
N ARG A 86 5.09 15.94 15.68
CA ARG A 86 5.41 16.23 17.09
C ARG A 86 6.90 16.07 17.41
N ALA A 87 7.62 15.23 16.67
CA ALA A 87 9.06 15.04 16.82
C ALA A 87 9.90 16.13 16.11
N GLY A 88 9.27 17.15 15.51
CA GLY A 88 9.94 18.35 14.97
C GLY A 88 10.69 18.12 13.65
N ARG A 89 10.41 17.03 12.93
CA ARG A 89 11.01 16.78 11.61
C ARG A 89 10.15 17.41 10.52
N PRO A 90 10.72 18.19 9.57
CA PRO A 90 9.94 18.74 8.47
C PRO A 90 9.54 17.62 7.50
N TRP A 91 8.24 17.58 7.20
CA TRP A 91 7.65 16.66 6.24
C TRP A 91 7.21 17.43 5.01
N THR A 92 7.34 16.80 3.86
CA THR A 92 6.72 17.27 2.64
C THR A 92 5.87 16.19 2.01
N GLY A 93 4.87 16.57 1.22
CA GLY A 93 4.00 15.58 0.63
C GLY A 93 2.77 16.14 -0.03
N VAL A 94 1.99 15.23 -0.60
CA VAL A 94 0.73 15.54 -1.30
C VAL A 94 -0.35 14.61 -0.79
N TYR A 95 -1.42 15.19 -0.28
CA TYR A 95 -2.60 14.50 0.21
C TYR A 95 -3.76 14.82 -0.74
N PHE A 96 -4.62 13.85 -1.01
CA PHE A 96 -5.80 14.02 -1.85
C PHE A 96 -7.04 13.61 -1.07
N GLU A 97 -8.03 14.48 -1.05
CA GLU A 97 -9.34 14.18 -0.47
C GLU A 97 -10.43 14.78 -1.35
N ALA A 98 -11.38 13.94 -1.76
CA ALA A 98 -12.39 14.32 -2.73
C ALA A 98 -13.70 14.80 -2.07
N ILE A 99 -13.93 14.45 -0.81
CA ILE A 99 -15.09 14.83 -0.01
C ILE A 99 -14.79 16.16 0.70
N PRO A 100 -15.52 17.24 0.41
CA PRO A 100 -15.25 18.56 0.96
C PRO A 100 -15.19 18.60 2.50
N GLU A 101 -16.08 17.86 3.17
CA GLU A 101 -16.16 17.81 4.63
C GLU A 101 -14.92 17.15 5.26
N ASN A 102 -14.45 16.07 4.65
CA ASN A 102 -13.23 15.39 5.08
C ASN A 102 -12.01 16.25 4.78
N CYS A 103 -12.00 16.92 3.62
CA CYS A 103 -10.91 17.82 3.25
C CYS A 103 -10.77 18.99 4.22
N ALA A 104 -11.87 19.58 4.69
CA ALA A 104 -11.83 20.63 5.69
C ALA A 104 -11.21 20.16 7.02
N LYS A 105 -11.54 18.94 7.46
CA LYS A 105 -10.95 18.32 8.67
C LYS A 105 -9.48 18.01 8.48
N ALA A 106 -9.12 17.37 7.37
CA ALA A 106 -7.74 17.04 7.02
C ALA A 106 -6.90 18.32 6.92
N SER A 107 -7.42 19.39 6.32
CA SER A 107 -6.73 20.69 6.22
C SER A 107 -6.38 21.26 7.59
N SER A 108 -7.37 21.28 8.51
CA SER A 108 -7.13 21.73 9.88
C SER A 108 -6.08 20.89 10.59
N LYS A 109 -6.05 19.58 10.34
CA LYS A 109 -5.10 18.67 10.96
C LYS A 109 -3.69 18.81 10.39
N LEU A 110 -3.58 18.92 9.07
CA LEU A 110 -2.31 18.98 8.34
C LEU A 110 -1.61 20.33 8.52
N ALA A 111 -2.35 21.42 8.79
CA ALA A 111 -1.79 22.72 9.11
C ALA A 111 -0.80 22.71 10.28
N GLU A 112 -0.89 21.71 11.18
CA GLU A 112 0.02 21.52 12.32
C GLU A 112 1.30 20.77 11.95
N THR A 113 1.36 20.10 10.78
CA THR A 113 2.30 18.99 10.51
C THR A 113 3.43 19.29 9.51
N GLY A 114 3.43 20.46 8.86
CA GLY A 114 4.52 20.90 7.97
C GLY A 114 4.07 21.32 6.57
N ALA A 115 4.95 21.12 5.57
CA ALA A 115 4.75 21.51 4.18
C ALA A 115 4.03 20.40 3.39
N ILE A 116 2.85 20.03 3.86
CA ILE A 116 2.00 19.03 3.20
C ILE A 116 0.90 19.76 2.48
N HIS A 117 0.88 19.61 1.16
CA HIS A 117 -0.20 20.13 0.33
C HIS A 117 -1.38 19.17 0.38
N LEU A 118 -2.57 19.70 0.65
CA LEU A 118 -3.82 18.96 0.57
C LEU A 118 -4.60 19.43 -0.65
N GLU A 119 -4.80 18.52 -1.59
CA GLU A 119 -5.61 18.72 -2.79
C GLU A 119 -7.06 18.30 -2.51
N CYS A 120 -7.93 19.30 -2.31
CA CYS A 120 -9.38 19.09 -2.10
C CYS A 120 -10.10 18.93 -3.44
N ALA A 121 -9.87 17.83 -4.15
CA ALA A 121 -10.47 17.61 -5.45
C ALA A 121 -10.73 16.14 -5.75
N TYR A 122 -11.61 15.92 -6.71
CA TYR A 122 -11.82 14.61 -7.32
C TYR A 122 -10.50 14.07 -7.90
N ALA A 123 -9.98 13.00 -7.33
CA ALA A 123 -8.75 12.36 -7.78
C ALA A 123 -9.01 11.48 -9.01
N THR A 124 -8.47 11.85 -10.18
CA THR A 124 -8.30 10.94 -11.33
C THR A 124 -6.83 10.49 -11.38
N PRO A 125 -6.50 9.44 -12.15
CA PRO A 125 -5.10 9.07 -12.35
C PRO A 125 -4.24 10.24 -12.84
N ASP A 126 -4.75 11.01 -13.81
CA ASP A 126 -4.04 12.17 -14.37
C ASP A 126 -3.90 13.31 -13.35
N THR A 127 -4.96 13.66 -12.61
CA THR A 127 -4.88 14.77 -11.64
C THR A 127 -3.98 14.44 -10.45
N VAL A 128 -3.91 13.17 -10.05
CA VAL A 128 -2.97 12.72 -9.02
C VAL A 128 -1.53 12.88 -9.49
N VAL A 129 -1.22 12.42 -10.70
CA VAL A 129 0.12 12.56 -11.28
C VAL A 129 0.50 14.04 -11.46
N GLU A 130 -0.40 14.86 -11.99
CA GLU A 130 -0.19 16.31 -12.17
C GLU A 130 0.10 17.00 -10.84
N ALA A 131 -0.70 16.73 -9.81
CA ALA A 131 -0.52 17.34 -8.49
C ALA A 131 0.77 16.86 -7.80
N ILE A 132 1.12 15.57 -7.90
CA ILE A 132 2.42 15.08 -7.40
C ILE A 132 3.56 15.82 -8.09
N CYS A 133 3.52 15.90 -9.43
CA CYS A 133 4.54 16.59 -10.22
C CYS A 133 4.66 18.07 -9.86
N GLN A 134 3.54 18.78 -9.77
CA GLN A 134 3.50 20.19 -9.45
C GLN A 134 4.04 20.44 -8.04
N GLU A 135 3.60 19.67 -7.06
CA GLU A 135 3.93 19.93 -5.66
C GLU A 135 5.35 19.52 -5.31
N LEU A 136 5.81 18.36 -5.77
CA LEU A 136 7.22 17.97 -5.61
C LEU A 136 8.16 18.90 -6.41
N GLY A 137 7.69 19.46 -7.53
CA GLY A 137 8.38 20.52 -8.28
C GLY A 137 8.53 21.81 -7.48
N ARG A 138 7.45 22.30 -6.84
CA ARG A 138 7.49 23.47 -5.94
C ARG A 138 8.44 23.28 -4.75
N GLN A 139 8.55 22.04 -4.28
CA GLN A 139 9.45 21.65 -3.20
C GLN A 139 10.90 21.39 -3.67
N GLU A 140 11.19 21.64 -4.95
CA GLU A 140 12.51 21.48 -5.57
C GLU A 140 13.09 20.07 -5.39
N VAL A 141 12.22 19.04 -5.42
CA VAL A 141 12.66 17.64 -5.26
C VAL A 141 13.58 17.26 -6.44
N PRO A 142 14.83 16.83 -6.19
CA PRO A 142 15.79 16.58 -7.25
C PRO A 142 15.30 15.58 -8.30
N GLY A 143 15.30 16.00 -9.57
CA GLY A 143 14.94 15.16 -10.71
C GLY A 143 13.45 15.04 -11.01
N ILE A 144 12.56 15.66 -10.22
CA ILE A 144 11.11 15.58 -10.44
C ILE A 144 10.70 16.11 -11.82
N ASP A 145 11.21 17.27 -12.24
CA ASP A 145 10.85 17.92 -13.51
C ASP A 145 11.08 17.00 -14.71
N ALA A 146 12.25 16.35 -14.76
CA ALA A 146 12.60 15.45 -15.85
C ALA A 146 11.84 14.12 -15.78
N VAL A 147 11.53 13.60 -14.58
CA VAL A 147 10.64 12.43 -14.42
C VAL A 147 9.23 12.74 -14.93
N CYS A 148 8.69 13.90 -14.55
CA CYS A 148 7.35 14.33 -14.95
C CYS A 148 7.26 14.64 -16.44
N GLN A 149 8.28 15.29 -17.01
CA GLN A 149 8.38 15.50 -18.46
C GLN A 149 8.44 14.16 -19.21
N ALA A 150 9.22 13.19 -18.73
CA ALA A 150 9.28 11.85 -19.32
C ALA A 150 7.94 11.09 -19.20
N ALA A 151 7.15 11.39 -18.17
CA ALA A 151 5.79 10.86 -18.01
C ALA A 151 4.74 11.57 -18.90
N GLY A 152 5.11 12.65 -19.59
CA GLY A 152 4.22 13.44 -20.43
C GLY A 152 3.43 14.51 -19.65
N VAL A 153 3.85 14.83 -18.44
CA VAL A 153 3.20 15.83 -17.58
C VAL A 153 3.83 17.19 -17.84
N HIS A 154 3.03 18.15 -18.30
CA HIS A 154 3.49 19.52 -18.49
C HIS A 154 3.50 20.27 -17.16
N ILE A 155 4.65 20.32 -16.49
CA ILE A 155 4.87 21.24 -15.38
C ILE A 155 5.22 22.61 -15.97
N GLN A 156 4.58 23.67 -15.46
CA GLN A 156 5.10 25.03 -15.64
C GLN A 156 6.41 25.16 -14.84
N SER A 157 7.50 24.61 -15.37
CA SER A 157 8.79 24.67 -14.68
C SER A 157 9.23 26.14 -14.58
N THR A 158 9.51 26.56 -13.35
CA THR A 158 10.11 27.86 -13.05
C THR A 158 11.63 27.77 -13.06
N SER A 159 12.21 26.57 -13.16
CA SER A 159 13.65 26.35 -13.05
C SER A 159 14.28 26.08 -14.42
N SER A 160 15.21 26.94 -14.81
CA SER A 160 15.99 26.83 -16.07
C SER A 160 17.23 25.94 -15.90
N SER A 161 17.13 24.84 -15.15
CA SER A 161 18.30 24.00 -14.87
C SER A 161 18.66 23.13 -16.08
N PRO A 162 19.87 23.31 -16.67
CA PRO A 162 20.23 22.65 -17.93
C PRO A 162 20.73 21.21 -17.72
N ASP A 163 20.33 20.32 -18.62
CA ASP A 163 21.00 19.06 -19.02
C ASP A 163 21.18 17.93 -17.98
N PHE A 164 20.20 17.69 -17.11
CA PHE A 164 20.13 16.39 -16.43
C PHE A 164 19.42 15.34 -17.29
N ALA A 165 20.18 14.52 -18.00
CA ALA A 165 19.64 13.34 -18.67
C ALA A 165 19.18 12.33 -17.61
N VAL A 166 17.86 12.25 -17.42
CA VAL A 166 17.26 11.28 -16.50
C VAL A 166 17.26 9.90 -17.16
N PRO A 167 17.81 8.86 -16.51
CA PRO A 167 17.78 7.50 -17.03
C PRO A 167 16.35 7.06 -17.34
N ALA A 168 16.17 6.32 -18.44
CA ALA A 168 14.87 5.72 -18.74
C ALA A 168 14.38 4.88 -17.55
N GLY A 169 13.18 5.19 -17.05
CA GLY A 169 12.58 4.50 -15.90
C GLY A 169 13.00 5.02 -14.52
N ALA A 170 13.74 6.11 -14.45
CA ALA A 170 13.99 6.82 -13.20
C ALA A 170 12.70 7.38 -12.59
N ARG A 171 12.68 7.42 -11.25
CA ARG A 171 11.53 7.82 -10.44
C ARG A 171 12.00 8.55 -9.21
N VAL A 172 11.13 9.39 -8.67
CA VAL A 172 11.36 10.09 -7.40
C VAL A 172 11.09 9.13 -6.25
N GLU A 173 12.05 9.00 -5.35
CA GLU A 173 11.86 8.19 -4.14
C GLU A 173 10.91 8.90 -3.17
N VAL A 174 9.94 8.16 -2.64
CA VAL A 174 9.03 8.64 -1.58
C VAL A 174 9.06 7.68 -0.40
N ASP A 175 8.92 8.17 0.83
CA ASP A 175 9.05 7.32 2.02
C ASP A 175 7.85 6.42 2.21
N ALA A 176 6.63 6.91 1.94
CA ALA A 176 5.53 6.00 1.68
C ALA A 176 4.41 6.61 0.86
N MET A 177 3.55 5.70 0.42
CA MET A 177 2.32 6.00 -0.27
C MET A 177 1.15 5.24 0.38
N SER A 178 -0.01 5.88 0.50
CA SER A 178 -1.27 5.21 0.84
C SER A 178 -2.31 5.52 -0.23
N LEU A 179 -3.15 4.54 -0.53
CA LEU A 179 -4.15 4.60 -1.57
C LEU A 179 -5.44 3.90 -1.14
N ASP A 180 -6.47 4.71 -0.95
CA ASP A 180 -7.79 4.29 -0.47
C ASP A 180 -8.87 5.24 -1.05
N ILE A 181 -9.08 5.20 -2.36
CA ILE A 181 -10.12 6.01 -3.02
C ILE A 181 -11.38 5.19 -3.32
N ASP A 182 -11.46 3.95 -2.81
CA ASP A 182 -12.38 2.84 -3.07
C ASP A 182 -12.52 2.41 -4.55
N SER A 183 -12.42 3.35 -5.48
CA SER A 183 -13.14 3.33 -6.76
C SER A 183 -12.31 2.76 -7.91
N TYR A 184 -11.11 3.28 -8.12
CA TYR A 184 -10.16 2.83 -9.16
C TYR A 184 -8.71 2.97 -8.67
N ASP A 185 -8.44 2.51 -7.45
CA ASP A 185 -7.11 2.50 -6.82
C ASP A 185 -6.05 1.99 -7.80
N CYS A 186 -6.34 0.90 -8.52
CA CYS A 186 -5.38 0.28 -9.43
C CYS A 186 -4.96 1.20 -10.59
N SER A 187 -5.86 2.03 -11.11
CA SER A 187 -5.50 3.02 -12.14
C SER A 187 -4.64 4.14 -11.55
N VAL A 188 -4.99 4.66 -10.37
CA VAL A 188 -4.18 5.70 -9.71
C VAL A 188 -2.80 5.17 -9.33
N LEU A 189 -2.74 3.98 -8.74
CA LEU A 189 -1.50 3.32 -8.36
C LEU A 189 -0.57 3.16 -9.56
N ARG A 190 -1.11 2.67 -10.69
CA ARG A 190 -0.36 2.47 -11.93
C ARG A 190 0.27 3.77 -12.43
N GLU A 191 -0.51 4.84 -12.49
CA GLU A 191 -0.02 6.13 -12.99
C GLU A 191 0.96 6.79 -12.02
N ALA A 192 0.69 6.76 -10.71
CA ALA A 192 1.61 7.27 -9.69
C ALA A 192 2.96 6.53 -9.74
N LEU A 193 2.96 5.20 -9.84
CA LEU A 193 4.20 4.41 -9.91
C LEU A 193 5.03 4.69 -11.17
N ARG A 194 4.53 5.40 -12.18
CA ARG A 194 5.37 5.85 -13.31
C ARG A 194 6.35 6.93 -12.89
N ILE A 195 6.00 7.75 -11.91
CA ILE A 195 6.79 8.91 -11.48
C ILE A 195 7.40 8.74 -10.08
N VAL A 196 6.83 7.89 -9.22
CA VAL A 196 7.35 7.66 -7.87
C VAL A 196 7.81 6.23 -7.61
N SER A 197 8.75 6.09 -6.68
CA SER A 197 9.30 4.83 -6.17
C SER A 197 9.14 4.80 -4.64
N PRO A 198 7.97 4.40 -4.13
CA PRO A 198 7.73 4.36 -2.69
C PRO A 198 8.58 3.30 -1.99
N LYS A 199 9.07 3.59 -0.79
CA LYS A 199 9.74 2.61 0.08
C LYS A 199 8.75 1.60 0.65
N PHE A 200 7.52 2.05 0.93
CA PHE A 200 6.41 1.16 1.22
C PHE A 200 5.08 1.76 0.75
N VAL A 201 4.09 0.90 0.52
CA VAL A 201 2.75 1.29 0.06
C VAL A 201 1.69 0.57 0.86
N SER A 202 0.68 1.30 1.34
CA SER A 202 -0.59 0.75 1.82
C SER A 202 -1.64 0.88 0.72
N VAL A 203 -2.38 -0.18 0.42
CA VAL A 203 -3.41 -0.17 -0.63
C VAL A 203 -4.67 -0.85 -0.11
N GLU A 204 -5.83 -0.21 -0.29
CA GLU A 204 -7.12 -0.86 -0.11
C GLU A 204 -7.33 -1.94 -1.19
N ILE A 205 -7.69 -3.14 -0.75
CA ILE A 205 -7.90 -4.32 -1.59
C ILE A 205 -9.30 -4.90 -1.37
N SER A 206 -9.88 -5.38 -2.45
CA SER A 206 -11.05 -6.23 -2.46
C SER A 206 -10.68 -7.69 -2.19
N ALA A 207 -11.57 -8.39 -1.50
CA ALA A 207 -11.42 -9.78 -1.05
C ALA A 207 -11.54 -10.84 -2.17
N PHE A 208 -10.96 -10.60 -3.35
CA PHE A 208 -10.86 -11.61 -4.40
C PHE A 208 -9.72 -12.60 -4.09
N PRO A 209 -9.94 -13.91 -4.32
CA PRO A 209 -8.90 -14.91 -4.07
C PRO A 209 -7.76 -14.79 -5.07
N PRO A 210 -6.49 -14.90 -4.64
CA PRO A 210 -5.37 -15.09 -5.56
C PRO A 210 -5.56 -16.33 -6.45
N PRO A 211 -5.09 -16.35 -7.71
CA PRO A 211 -4.37 -15.29 -8.40
C PRO A 211 -5.30 -14.39 -9.26
N VAL A 212 -6.57 -14.23 -8.89
CA VAL A 212 -7.52 -13.46 -9.72
C VAL A 212 -7.16 -11.99 -9.66
N VAL A 213 -6.94 -11.41 -10.85
CA VAL A 213 -6.65 -9.98 -11.04
C VAL A 213 -7.91 -9.32 -11.54
N VAL A 214 -8.55 -8.56 -10.67
CA VAL A 214 -9.60 -7.60 -10.99
C VAL A 214 -9.08 -6.20 -10.72
N SER A 215 -9.18 -5.33 -11.72
CA SER A 215 -8.79 -3.91 -11.66
C SER A 215 -9.93 -3.07 -12.20
N ALA A 216 -10.48 -2.20 -11.36
CA ALA A 216 -11.43 -1.19 -11.80
C ALA A 216 -10.63 -0.09 -12.50
N GLU A 217 -10.93 0.15 -13.77
CA GLU A 217 -10.25 1.20 -14.52
C GLU A 217 -11.03 2.51 -14.46
N PHE A 218 -10.28 3.62 -14.42
CA PHE A 218 -10.84 4.94 -14.63
C PHE A 218 -11.37 5.10 -16.05
N HIS A 219 -12.52 5.77 -16.22
CA HIS A 219 -13.01 6.20 -17.52
C HIS A 219 -13.68 7.57 -17.42
N PRO A 220 -13.33 8.54 -18.28
CA PRO A 220 -13.88 9.90 -18.22
C PRO A 220 -15.41 9.95 -18.25
N ILE A 221 -16.07 9.00 -18.95
CA ILE A 221 -17.54 8.94 -19.02
C ILE A 221 -18.23 8.76 -17.66
N PHE A 222 -17.55 8.17 -16.67
CA PHE A 222 -18.12 7.94 -15.34
C PHE A 222 -17.83 9.08 -14.36
N GLN A 223 -16.89 9.97 -14.69
CA GLN A 223 -16.42 11.02 -13.80
C GLN A 223 -17.56 11.90 -13.27
N ALA A 224 -18.51 12.28 -14.13
CA ALA A 224 -19.65 13.11 -13.70
C ALA A 224 -20.56 12.38 -12.69
N LYS A 225 -20.78 11.07 -12.89
CA LYS A 225 -21.56 10.24 -11.96
C LYS A 225 -20.81 10.05 -10.64
N GLU A 226 -19.51 9.82 -10.70
CA GLU A 226 -18.67 9.61 -9.52
C GLU A 226 -18.54 10.89 -8.69
N LYS A 227 -18.31 12.05 -9.32
CA LYS A 227 -18.35 13.37 -8.64
C LYS A 227 -19.67 13.61 -7.90
N LYS A 228 -20.79 13.23 -8.52
CA LYS A 228 -22.11 13.34 -7.87
C LYS A 228 -22.26 12.41 -6.67
N ASN A 229 -21.62 11.25 -6.67
CA ASN A 229 -21.68 10.32 -5.55
C ASN A 229 -20.90 10.81 -4.32
N MET A 230 -19.86 11.63 -4.53
CA MET A 230 -19.01 12.14 -3.44
C MET A 230 -19.70 13.14 -2.51
N SER A 231 -20.79 13.77 -2.95
CA SER A 231 -21.61 14.65 -2.09
C SER A 231 -22.71 13.89 -1.33
N SER A 232 -22.75 12.57 -1.42
CA SER A 232 -23.73 11.76 -0.68
C SER A 232 -23.33 11.60 0.79
N GLU A 233 -24.33 11.48 1.68
CA GLU A 233 -24.09 11.19 3.10
C GLU A 233 -23.28 9.89 3.30
N HIS A 234 -23.44 8.92 2.40
CA HIS A 234 -22.67 7.69 2.43
C HIS A 234 -21.19 7.93 2.11
N ALA A 235 -20.89 8.76 1.10
CA ALA A 235 -19.52 9.15 0.78
C ALA A 235 -18.88 9.91 1.95
N ILE A 236 -19.59 10.85 2.57
CA ILE A 236 -19.12 11.59 3.75
C ILE A 236 -18.72 10.65 4.91
N ARG A 237 -19.38 9.50 5.04
CA ARG A 237 -19.06 8.46 6.04
C ARG A 237 -17.95 7.49 5.58
N GLY A 238 -17.22 7.82 4.51
CA GLY A 238 -16.13 7.00 3.97
C GLY A 238 -16.60 5.84 3.11
N GLY A 239 -17.72 5.98 2.39
CA GLY A 239 -18.19 4.93 1.48
C GLY A 239 -18.55 5.45 0.11
N THR A 240 -17.79 5.09 -0.93
CA THR A 240 -18.23 5.34 -2.31
C THR A 240 -18.89 4.09 -2.91
N LYS A 241 -20.20 4.17 -3.13
CA LYS A 241 -20.94 3.11 -3.84
C LYS A 241 -20.87 3.34 -5.34
N ARG A 242 -20.08 2.52 -6.04
CA ARG A 242 -20.27 2.24 -7.47
C ARG A 242 -21.15 1.00 -7.62
N ASP A 243 -22.09 1.04 -8.56
CA ASP A 243 -22.80 -0.16 -9.03
C ASP A 243 -21.80 -1.07 -9.76
N GLY A 244 -21.08 -1.96 -9.05
CA GLY A 244 -20.08 -2.80 -9.68
C GLY A 244 -18.93 -3.21 -8.76
N PHE A 245 -17.83 -3.65 -9.38
CA PHE A 245 -16.55 -3.83 -8.73
C PHE A 245 -15.83 -2.48 -8.61
N ASN A 246 -15.19 -2.25 -7.46
CA ASN A 246 -14.46 -1.04 -7.13
C ASN A 246 -13.04 -1.41 -6.68
N GLY A 247 -12.08 -0.56 -7.00
CA GLY A 247 -10.72 -0.63 -6.50
C GLY A 247 -9.86 -1.73 -7.12
N CYS A 248 -9.03 -2.35 -6.27
CA CYS A 248 -8.07 -3.38 -6.65
C CYS A 248 -8.40 -4.73 -6.02
N SER A 249 -8.36 -5.83 -6.77
CA SER A 249 -8.15 -7.14 -6.14
C SER A 249 -6.75 -7.24 -5.54
N PHE A 250 -6.57 -8.13 -4.56
CA PHE A 250 -5.28 -8.34 -3.92
C PHE A 250 -4.16 -8.70 -4.92
N SER A 251 -4.40 -9.67 -5.82
CA SER A 251 -3.40 -10.05 -6.83
C SER A 251 -3.20 -8.96 -7.89
N ALA A 252 -4.18 -8.07 -8.13
CA ALA A 252 -3.96 -6.90 -8.99
C ALA A 252 -2.91 -5.97 -8.36
N ALA A 253 -3.08 -5.60 -7.08
CA ALA A 253 -2.12 -4.76 -6.37
C ALA A 253 -0.71 -5.38 -6.37
N ILE A 254 -0.58 -6.67 -6.05
CA ILE A 254 0.70 -7.38 -6.11
C ILE A 254 1.32 -7.33 -7.51
N SER A 255 0.54 -7.63 -8.55
CA SER A 255 1.04 -7.67 -9.93
C SER A 255 1.56 -6.32 -10.41
N MET A 256 1.00 -5.21 -9.90
CA MET A 256 1.44 -3.85 -10.22
C MET A 256 2.67 -3.43 -9.41
N LEU A 257 2.75 -3.83 -8.13
CA LEU A 257 3.81 -3.42 -7.21
C LEU A 257 5.10 -4.26 -7.38
N TRP A 258 4.98 -5.54 -7.73
CA TRP A 258 6.12 -6.43 -7.84
C TRP A 258 7.20 -5.97 -8.84
N PRO A 259 6.85 -5.50 -10.07
CA PRO A 259 7.84 -4.95 -11.01
C PRO A 259 8.60 -3.73 -10.48
N HIS A 260 8.13 -3.15 -9.37
CA HIS A 260 8.71 -1.98 -8.71
C HIS A 260 9.42 -2.35 -7.41
N GLY A 261 9.80 -3.62 -7.26
CA GLY A 261 10.59 -4.09 -6.14
C GLY A 261 9.82 -4.11 -4.82
N LEU A 262 8.49 -3.92 -4.85
CA LEU A 262 7.62 -3.89 -3.68
C LEU A 262 6.98 -5.27 -3.47
N GLY A 263 7.32 -5.91 -2.36
CA GLY A 263 6.79 -7.22 -1.98
C GLY A 263 5.76 -7.10 -0.86
N LEU A 264 4.86 -8.09 -0.78
CA LEU A 264 3.90 -8.20 0.31
C LEU A 264 4.61 -8.34 1.66
N TYR A 265 4.31 -7.45 2.61
CA TYR A 265 4.79 -7.53 3.99
C TYR A 265 3.70 -8.04 4.95
N ARG A 266 2.51 -7.43 4.89
CA ARG A 266 1.35 -7.72 5.76
C ARG A 266 0.05 -7.51 5.02
N MET A 267 -1.00 -8.17 5.48
CA MET A 267 -2.36 -8.02 4.99
C MET A 267 -3.35 -8.08 6.16
N ALA A 268 -4.42 -7.32 6.04
CA ALA A 268 -5.61 -7.39 6.87
C ALA A 268 -6.83 -7.29 5.94
N ALA A 269 -8.00 -7.70 6.44
CA ALA A 269 -9.27 -7.81 5.72
C ALA A 269 -9.37 -7.10 4.34
N ARG A 270 -9.20 -5.77 4.30
CA ARG A 270 -9.29 -4.93 3.10
C ARG A 270 -8.03 -4.14 2.80
N ASP A 271 -6.93 -4.41 3.45
CA ASP A 271 -5.75 -3.57 3.38
C ASP A 271 -4.51 -4.45 3.20
N ALA A 272 -3.63 -4.04 2.31
CA ALA A 272 -2.35 -4.71 2.10
C ALA A 272 -1.19 -3.73 2.16
N LEU A 273 -0.15 -4.13 2.88
CA LEU A 273 1.05 -3.34 3.10
C LEU A 273 2.23 -3.99 2.39
N PHE A 274 2.87 -3.22 1.52
CA PHE A 274 3.95 -3.63 0.65
C PHE A 274 5.22 -2.85 0.99
N VAL A 275 6.38 -3.51 0.96
CA VAL A 275 7.67 -2.88 1.28
C VAL A 275 8.67 -3.20 0.18
N ARG A 276 9.50 -2.21 -0.18
CA ARG A 276 10.54 -2.36 -1.18
C ARG A 276 11.66 -3.25 -0.66
N GLY A 277 12.18 -4.17 -1.48
CA GLY A 277 13.10 -5.21 -1.01
C GLY A 277 14.39 -4.66 -0.38
N ASP A 278 15.01 -3.67 -1.00
CA ASP A 278 16.20 -2.96 -0.50
C ASP A 278 15.93 -2.29 0.86
N VAL A 279 14.77 -1.66 1.00
CA VAL A 279 14.33 -1.02 2.25
C VAL A 279 14.11 -2.07 3.32
N ALA A 280 13.42 -3.16 3.00
CA ALA A 280 13.13 -4.23 3.95
C ALA A 280 14.42 -4.86 4.52
N GLU A 281 15.45 -5.02 3.68
CA GLU A 281 16.78 -5.44 4.12
C GLU A 281 17.46 -4.37 4.97
N GLU A 282 17.44 -3.10 4.52
CA GLU A 282 18.00 -1.97 5.24
C GLU A 282 17.42 -1.87 6.65
N ILE A 283 16.11 -2.08 6.84
CA ILE A 283 15.43 -2.01 8.14
C ILE A 283 15.37 -3.33 8.91
N GLY A 284 16.01 -4.38 8.40
CA GLY A 284 16.16 -5.66 9.11
C GLY A 284 14.87 -6.45 9.24
N LEU A 285 14.00 -6.40 8.23
CA LEU A 285 12.79 -7.24 8.18
C LEU A 285 13.09 -8.68 7.75
N SER A 286 14.32 -8.99 7.37
CA SER A 286 14.77 -10.36 7.08
C SER A 286 14.67 -11.21 8.34
N GLY A 287 14.14 -12.44 8.21
CA GLY A 287 13.97 -13.34 9.35
C GLY A 287 15.28 -13.78 9.99
N LYS A 288 16.38 -13.74 9.23
CA LYS A 288 17.74 -14.03 9.69
C LYS A 288 18.72 -12.99 9.16
N GLN A 289 19.71 -12.65 9.97
CA GLN A 289 20.76 -11.71 9.59
C GLN A 289 21.57 -12.27 8.41
N GLY A 290 21.74 -11.45 7.36
CA GLY A 290 22.48 -11.83 6.16
C GLY A 290 21.67 -12.61 5.11
N GLU A 291 20.42 -12.96 5.38
CA GLU A 291 19.53 -13.51 4.35
C GLU A 291 18.76 -12.38 3.63
N PRO A 292 18.59 -12.49 2.30
CA PRO A 292 17.81 -11.52 1.55
C PRO A 292 16.36 -11.53 2.00
N TRP A 293 15.73 -10.35 2.03
CA TRP A 293 14.33 -10.28 2.45
C TRP A 293 13.43 -10.99 1.43
N GLN A 294 12.51 -11.83 1.94
CA GLN A 294 11.57 -12.56 1.10
C GLN A 294 10.15 -12.04 1.32
N PRO A 295 9.43 -11.62 0.25
CA PRO A 295 8.02 -11.25 0.34
C PRO A 295 7.18 -12.41 0.88
N ALA A 296 6.12 -12.06 1.62
CA ALA A 296 5.14 -13.03 2.08
C ALA A 296 4.44 -13.69 0.89
N ASP A 297 4.10 -14.98 1.02
CA ASP A 297 3.35 -15.71 0.02
C ASP A 297 1.88 -15.25 0.02
N GLU A 298 1.41 -14.68 -1.09
CA GLU A 298 0.08 -14.08 -1.18
C GLU A 298 -1.05 -15.09 -0.88
N PHE A 299 -0.91 -16.35 -1.32
CA PHE A 299 -1.93 -17.38 -1.13
C PHE A 299 -1.99 -17.78 0.34
N ASP A 300 -0.83 -17.96 0.97
CA ASP A 300 -0.75 -18.28 2.39
C ASP A 300 -1.32 -17.12 3.25
N CYS A 301 -1.07 -15.87 2.87
CA CYS A 301 -1.60 -14.71 3.59
C CYS A 301 -3.09 -14.53 3.42
N TRP A 302 -3.59 -14.65 2.19
CA TRP A 302 -5.02 -14.59 1.91
C TRP A 302 -5.77 -15.67 2.69
N ARG A 303 -5.28 -16.91 2.66
CA ARG A 303 -5.88 -18.03 3.41
C ARG A 303 -5.96 -17.75 4.92
N ASN A 304 -4.91 -17.18 5.50
CA ASN A 304 -4.88 -16.89 6.93
C ASN A 304 -5.85 -15.76 7.30
N VAL A 305 -5.94 -14.68 6.50
CA VAL A 305 -6.94 -13.62 6.74
C VAL A 305 -8.35 -14.19 6.64
N CYS A 306 -8.65 -15.00 5.63
CA CYS A 306 -9.97 -15.61 5.47
C CYS A 306 -10.37 -16.52 6.65
N ALA A 307 -9.40 -17.21 7.26
CA ALA A 307 -9.66 -18.04 8.44
C ALA A 307 -10.01 -17.19 9.68
N ASP A 308 -9.47 -15.98 9.79
CA ASP A 308 -9.66 -15.09 10.94
C ASP A 308 -10.96 -14.27 10.87
N VAL A 309 -11.55 -14.05 9.68
CA VAL A 309 -12.84 -13.37 9.52
C VAL A 309 -14.01 -14.32 9.85
N ALA A 310 -14.09 -14.75 11.11
CA ALA A 310 -15.28 -15.38 11.64
C ALA A 310 -16.39 -14.31 11.79
N LEU A 311 -17.48 -14.38 11.00
CA LEU A 311 -18.88 -14.28 11.46
C LEU A 311 -19.95 -13.79 10.45
N GLN A 312 -19.65 -13.26 9.25
CA GLN A 312 -20.75 -12.83 8.34
C GLN A 312 -20.62 -13.14 6.84
N GLU A 313 -19.47 -13.56 6.32
CA GLU A 313 -19.36 -13.98 4.92
C GLU A 313 -19.02 -15.47 4.81
N ASN A 314 -20.06 -16.31 4.92
CA ASN A 314 -19.96 -17.75 4.65
C ASN A 314 -19.36 -18.07 3.27
N LEU A 315 -19.40 -17.12 2.33
CA LEU A 315 -18.74 -17.24 1.03
C LEU A 315 -17.22 -17.36 1.19
N ILE A 316 -16.58 -16.52 2.03
CA ILE A 316 -15.12 -16.50 2.22
C ILE A 316 -14.61 -17.78 2.90
N ASN A 317 -15.34 -18.31 3.90
CA ASN A 317 -14.99 -19.61 4.49
C ASN A 317 -15.25 -20.80 3.56
N LEU A 318 -16.29 -20.76 2.72
CA LEU A 318 -16.48 -21.74 1.66
C LEU A 318 -15.43 -21.60 0.54
N THR A 319 -14.86 -20.40 0.35
CA THR A 319 -13.86 -20.14 -0.71
C THR A 319 -12.47 -20.72 -0.43
N SER A 320 -12.01 -20.80 0.81
CA SER A 320 -10.62 -21.24 1.08
C SER A 320 -10.37 -22.73 0.76
N VAL A 321 -11.41 -23.58 0.77
CA VAL A 321 -11.32 -25.01 0.41
C VAL A 321 -12.11 -25.34 -0.87
N GLY A 322 -13.24 -24.68 -1.13
CA GLY A 322 -14.12 -24.98 -2.27
C GLY A 322 -13.89 -24.13 -3.53
N VAL A 323 -13.34 -22.91 -3.43
CA VAL A 323 -13.25 -22.03 -4.61
C VAL A 323 -12.18 -22.47 -5.60
N TYR A 324 -11.05 -22.93 -5.09
CA TYR A 324 -9.99 -23.41 -5.95
C TYR A 324 -10.49 -24.61 -6.74
N GLY A 325 -11.18 -25.56 -6.08
CA GLY A 325 -11.68 -26.73 -6.78
C GLY A 325 -12.67 -26.46 -7.89
N HIS A 326 -13.72 -25.68 -7.66
CA HIS A 326 -14.86 -25.61 -8.57
C HIS A 326 -15.15 -24.23 -9.15
N LEU A 327 -14.63 -23.15 -8.55
CA LEU A 327 -15.13 -21.79 -8.81
C LEU A 327 -14.19 -20.89 -9.58
N LEU A 328 -12.88 -21.10 -9.67
CA LEU A 328 -12.01 -20.14 -10.38
C LEU A 328 -12.44 -19.91 -11.85
N PRO A 329 -12.70 -20.96 -12.66
CA PRO A 329 -13.28 -20.78 -14.00
C PRO A 329 -14.66 -20.13 -13.95
N ARG A 330 -15.51 -20.50 -12.98
CA ARG A 330 -16.87 -19.97 -12.86
C ARG A 330 -16.93 -18.53 -12.36
N ILE A 331 -16.02 -18.13 -11.48
CA ILE A 331 -15.80 -16.77 -10.99
C ILE A 331 -15.32 -15.96 -12.17
N TYR A 332 -14.33 -16.44 -12.93
CA TYR A 332 -13.88 -15.74 -14.13
C TYR A 332 -15.03 -15.51 -15.11
N GLU A 333 -15.83 -16.54 -15.40
CA GLU A 333 -17.05 -16.43 -16.22
C GLU A 333 -18.08 -15.46 -15.64
N ILE A 334 -18.40 -15.55 -14.34
CA ILE A 334 -19.35 -14.65 -13.67
C ILE A 334 -18.84 -13.22 -13.70
N LEU A 335 -17.54 -13.02 -13.47
CA LEU A 335 -16.91 -11.70 -13.50
C LEU A 335 -16.97 -11.13 -14.91
N GLN A 336 -16.65 -11.92 -15.94
CA GLN A 336 -16.80 -11.49 -17.32
C GLN A 336 -18.26 -11.19 -17.70
N SER A 337 -19.21 -12.06 -17.31
CA SER A 337 -20.62 -11.87 -17.68
C SER A 337 -21.24 -10.69 -16.94
N LYS A 338 -20.91 -10.52 -15.65
CA LYS A 338 -21.51 -9.50 -14.78
C LYS A 338 -20.85 -8.14 -14.95
N TYR A 339 -19.52 -8.09 -15.05
CA TYR A 339 -18.79 -6.82 -15.10
C TYR A 339 -18.33 -6.45 -16.51
N GLY A 340 -18.08 -7.43 -17.39
CA GLY A 340 -17.72 -7.15 -18.80
C GLY A 340 -18.87 -6.55 -19.63
N GLN A 341 -20.13 -6.77 -19.23
CA GLN A 341 -21.31 -6.25 -19.96
C GLN A 341 -21.82 -4.89 -19.44
N GLN A 342 -21.37 -4.41 -18.27
CA GLN A 342 -21.91 -3.20 -17.64
C GLN A 342 -21.40 -1.88 -18.24
N GLY A 343 -20.70 -1.94 -19.38
CA GLY A 343 -20.13 -0.76 -20.06
C GLY A 343 -19.02 -0.05 -19.27
N ARG A 344 -18.63 -0.57 -18.11
CA ARG A 344 -17.51 -0.05 -17.30
C ARG A 344 -16.23 -0.79 -17.66
N PRO A 345 -15.10 -0.10 -17.82
CA PRO A 345 -13.84 -0.78 -18.05
C PRO A 345 -13.39 -1.43 -16.74
N THR A 346 -13.58 -2.74 -16.68
CA THR A 346 -13.04 -3.61 -15.64
C THR A 346 -12.17 -4.62 -16.33
N THR A 347 -10.93 -4.74 -15.87
CA THR A 347 -10.01 -5.75 -16.40
C THR A 347 -10.07 -6.97 -15.49
N VAL A 348 -10.30 -8.16 -16.07
CA VAL A 348 -10.29 -9.44 -15.35
C VAL A 348 -9.27 -10.36 -16.00
N THR A 349 -8.20 -10.70 -15.27
CA THR A 349 -7.13 -11.59 -15.72
C THR A 349 -6.67 -12.51 -14.59
N VAL A 350 -5.68 -13.36 -14.89
CA VAL A 350 -4.99 -14.20 -13.91
C VAL A 350 -3.58 -13.67 -13.76
N ALA A 351 -3.16 -13.39 -12.53
CA ALA A 351 -1.80 -12.95 -12.26
C ALA A 351 -0.82 -14.06 -12.64
N THR A 352 0.16 -13.73 -13.47
CA THR A 352 1.32 -14.59 -13.70
C THR A 352 2.51 -13.95 -13.03
N PRO A 353 3.20 -14.64 -12.10
CA PRO A 353 4.39 -14.10 -11.49
C PRO A 353 5.43 -13.86 -12.59
N PRO A 354 6.27 -12.83 -12.46
CA PRO A 354 7.34 -12.60 -13.41
C PRO A 354 8.26 -13.83 -13.46
N PRO A 355 8.97 -14.04 -14.58
CA PRO A 355 9.92 -15.14 -14.70
C PRO A 355 11.03 -15.08 -13.65
N TRP A 356 11.20 -13.92 -12.99
CA TRP A 356 12.18 -13.71 -11.93
C TRP A 356 11.52 -13.94 -10.57
N PRO A 357 12.01 -14.91 -9.79
CA PRO A 357 11.40 -15.27 -8.52
C PRO A 357 11.75 -14.29 -7.38
N GLU A 358 12.51 -13.24 -7.68
CA GLU A 358 13.00 -12.23 -6.76
C GLU A 358 12.49 -10.85 -7.16
N LEU A 359 12.48 -9.93 -6.21
CA LEU A 359 12.09 -8.56 -6.46
C LEU A 359 13.16 -7.87 -7.33
N PRO A 360 12.76 -7.14 -8.38
CA PRO A 360 13.71 -6.39 -9.17
C PRO A 360 14.36 -5.30 -8.31
N GLN A 361 15.66 -5.10 -8.52
CA GLN A 361 16.35 -3.92 -8.00
C GLN A 361 15.85 -2.70 -8.77
N VAL A 362 15.32 -1.70 -8.06
CA VAL A 362 14.81 -0.49 -8.69
C VAL A 362 15.96 0.51 -8.85
N PRO A 363 16.28 0.97 -10.07
CA PRO A 363 17.24 2.04 -10.24
C PRO A 363 16.64 3.34 -9.67
N LEU A 364 17.27 3.87 -8.63
CA LEU A 364 16.85 5.11 -7.98
C LEU A 364 17.71 6.27 -8.46
N VAL A 365 17.10 7.45 -8.65
CA VAL A 365 17.85 8.70 -8.74
C VAL A 365 18.37 8.99 -7.34
N ARG A 366 19.51 8.38 -6.98
CA ARG A 366 20.15 8.64 -5.70
C ARG A 366 20.73 10.04 -5.76
N SER A 367 20.10 11.00 -5.09
CA SER A 367 20.66 12.34 -4.91
C SER A 367 21.96 12.34 -4.10
N ARG A 368 22.46 11.20 -3.61
CA ARG A 368 23.67 11.14 -2.77
C ARG A 368 24.87 11.89 -3.37
N ASP A 369 25.08 11.83 -4.68
CA ASP A 369 26.20 12.55 -5.32
C ASP A 369 25.91 14.05 -5.54
N ALA A 370 24.64 14.43 -5.74
CA ALA A 370 24.22 15.82 -5.82
C ALA A 370 24.21 16.48 -4.44
N ILE A 371 23.67 15.83 -3.42
CA ILE A 371 23.63 16.29 -2.01
C ILE A 371 25.04 16.37 -1.43
N ARG A 372 25.93 15.38 -1.68
CA ARG A 372 27.34 15.48 -1.25
C ARG A 372 28.06 16.68 -1.87
N LYS A 373 27.79 16.97 -3.14
CA LYS A 373 28.38 18.14 -3.82
C LYS A 373 27.77 19.45 -3.34
N SER A 374 26.48 19.49 -3.01
CA SER A 374 25.77 20.71 -2.59
C SER A 374 25.99 21.07 -1.12
N PHE A 375 26.23 20.10 -0.22
CA PHE A 375 26.30 20.37 1.22
C PHE A 375 27.70 20.36 1.85
N GLY A 376 28.76 20.10 1.08
CA GLY A 376 30.14 20.48 1.44
C GLY A 376 30.72 19.96 2.77
N ALA A 377 30.05 19.04 3.48
CA ALA A 377 30.48 18.58 4.79
C ALA A 377 30.29 17.06 4.95
N GLU A 378 31.29 16.41 5.52
CA GLU A 378 31.15 15.04 6.02
C GLU A 378 30.11 14.99 7.13
N PRO A 379 29.17 14.04 7.10
CA PRO A 379 28.23 13.87 8.21
C PRO A 379 29.00 13.35 9.43
N THR A 380 29.18 14.22 10.42
CA THR A 380 29.70 13.82 11.72
C THR A 380 28.76 12.79 12.36
N SER A 381 29.35 11.70 12.82
CA SER A 381 28.68 10.57 13.45
C SER A 381 27.92 10.99 14.71
N PHE A 382 26.60 11.20 14.59
CA PHE A 382 25.69 11.33 15.72
C PHE A 382 24.67 10.20 15.67
N TYR A 383 24.95 9.07 16.35
CA TYR A 383 23.91 8.15 16.82
C TYR A 383 24.37 7.38 18.07
N GLN A 384 24.00 7.90 19.23
CA GLN A 384 23.58 7.09 20.37
C GLN A 384 22.14 7.50 20.69
N ILE A 385 21.17 6.77 20.13
CA ILE A 385 19.78 6.82 20.59
C ILE A 385 19.58 5.60 21.48
N PHE A 386 19.32 5.84 22.76
CA PHE A 386 18.94 4.84 23.74
C PHE A 386 17.63 4.17 23.29
N CYS A 387 17.70 2.91 22.87
CA CYS A 387 16.55 2.01 22.86
C CYS A 387 16.23 1.61 24.31
N LEU A 388 15.32 2.33 24.97
CA LEU A 388 14.70 1.87 26.20
C LEU A 388 13.32 1.28 25.89
N CYS A 389 13.31 0.03 25.43
CA CYS A 389 12.15 -0.85 25.56
C CYS A 389 12.56 -2.01 26.48
N SER A 390 12.31 -1.84 27.78
CA SER A 390 12.51 -2.89 28.78
C SER A 390 11.30 -3.84 28.78
N PRO A 391 11.49 -5.17 28.63
CA PRO A 391 10.42 -6.13 28.66
C PRO A 391 10.16 -6.59 30.10
N SER A 392 9.58 -5.75 30.96
CA SER A 392 9.23 -6.14 32.34
C SER A 392 8.23 -5.19 33.00
N ALA A 393 6.92 -5.36 32.74
CA ALA A 393 5.86 -4.96 33.69
C ALA A 393 4.46 -5.40 33.21
N LEU A 394 4.16 -6.69 33.27
CA LEU A 394 2.79 -7.18 33.49
C LEU A 394 2.88 -8.29 34.54
N ARG A 395 3.07 -7.88 35.81
CA ARG A 395 2.80 -8.74 36.96
C ARG A 395 1.30 -8.73 37.19
N LEU A 396 0.64 -9.87 37.01
CA LEU A 396 -0.69 -10.11 37.55
C LEU A 396 -0.62 -10.08 39.10
N PRO A 397 -1.60 -9.48 39.79
CA PRO A 397 -1.64 -9.51 41.25
C PRO A 397 -2.07 -10.90 41.75
N PRO A 398 -1.41 -11.47 42.77
CA PRO A 398 -1.80 -12.75 43.36
C PRO A 398 -2.58 -12.50 44.66
N GLN A 399 -3.91 -12.41 44.65
CA GLN A 399 -4.70 -12.52 45.89
C GLN A 399 -6.10 -13.06 45.62
N LEU A 400 -6.37 -14.31 46.02
CA LEU A 400 -7.34 -14.64 47.07
C LEU A 400 -7.37 -16.15 47.29
N ALA A 401 -6.71 -16.58 48.37
CA ALA A 401 -6.94 -17.87 48.99
C ALA A 401 -7.42 -17.64 50.44
N ARG A 402 -8.40 -18.45 50.83
CA ARG A 402 -8.90 -18.79 52.19
C ARG A 402 -10.11 -18.02 52.73
N GLN A 403 -11.24 -18.73 52.76
CA GLN A 403 -11.97 -19.12 53.98
C GLN A 403 -12.43 -20.59 53.78
N THR A 404 -11.76 -21.60 54.35
CA THR A 404 -12.02 -22.27 55.64
C THR A 404 -13.45 -22.80 55.87
N LEU A 405 -13.54 -24.14 55.82
CA LEU A 405 -14.15 -25.10 56.76
C LEU A 405 -15.65 -24.98 57.11
N GLY A 406 -16.35 -26.10 56.87
CA GLY A 406 -17.60 -26.45 57.55
C GLY A 406 -18.27 -27.69 56.97
N ALA A 407 -17.86 -28.89 57.39
CA ALA A 407 -18.76 -30.05 57.48
C ALA A 407 -19.51 -29.94 58.83
N PRO A 408 -20.75 -30.45 58.97
CA PRO A 408 -20.88 -31.88 59.23
C PRO A 408 -22.15 -32.58 58.69
N SER A 409 -22.06 -33.91 58.71
CA SER A 409 -23.11 -34.96 58.73
C SER A 409 -24.11 -35.03 57.58
#